data_AF-A0A2E5AK04-F1
#
_entry.id   AF-A0A2E5AK04-F1
#
_cell.length_a   1.000
_cell.length_b   1.000
_cell.length_c   1.000
_cell.angle_alpha   90.00
_cell.angle_beta   90.00
_cell.angle_gamma   90.00
#
_symmetry.space_group_name_H-M   'P 1'
#
loop_
_entity.id
_entity.type
_entity.pdbx_description
1 polymer ?
#
loop_
_entity_poly.entity_id
_entity_poly.type
_entity_poly.pdbx_seq_one_letter_code
_entity_poly.pdbx_strand_id
1 'polypeptide(L)'
;TNIKTPQHVVGKSLQPIMKDVNTLVRESALTRWRKGYSIKTKRYRLTKWGKNGELGYELYDHKSDKKELINLANNEDYIEIMDSLKLVIEQRIAEASIKPEGLGRQFENAKPMYKAKNITFGDIHTVDGEIIYFEDK
;
A
#
# COMPACT_ATOMS: atom_id res chain seq x y z
N THR A 1 -8.11 -26.12 -17.79
CA THR A 1 -8.43 -24.95 -16.92
C THR A 1 -8.39 -23.68 -17.75
N ASN A 2 -9.56 -23.13 -18.13
CA ASN A 2 -9.67 -21.88 -18.88
C ASN A 2 -10.87 -21.07 -18.37
N ILE A 3 -10.80 -20.69 -17.09
CA ILE A 3 -11.86 -19.91 -16.43
C ILE A 3 -11.65 -18.45 -16.83
N LYS A 4 -12.70 -17.81 -17.38
CA LYS A 4 -12.65 -16.39 -17.73
C LYS A 4 -12.54 -15.55 -16.45
N THR A 5 -11.56 -14.65 -16.41
CA THR A 5 -11.37 -13.73 -15.29
C THR A 5 -12.55 -12.73 -15.22
N PRO A 6 -13.21 -12.59 -14.06
CA PRO A 6 -14.27 -11.58 -13.90
C PRO A 6 -13.73 -10.15 -14.10
N GLN A 7 -14.58 -9.26 -14.64
CA GLN A 7 -14.21 -7.86 -14.95
C GLN A 7 -13.74 -7.06 -13.73
N HIS A 8 -14.23 -7.40 -12.52
CA HIS A 8 -13.87 -6.68 -11.30
C HIS A 8 -12.47 -7.04 -10.76
N VAL A 9 -11.79 -8.04 -11.32
CA VAL A 9 -10.47 -8.46 -10.87
C VAL A 9 -9.42 -7.50 -11.40
N VAL A 10 -8.86 -6.68 -10.51
CA VAL A 10 -7.76 -5.74 -10.83
C VAL A 10 -6.37 -6.42 -10.86
N GLY A 11 -6.29 -7.64 -10.32
CA GLY A 11 -5.09 -8.46 -10.34
C GLY A 11 -4.74 -8.93 -11.76
N LYS A 12 -3.45 -9.18 -12.01
CA LYS A 12 -2.98 -9.78 -13.27
C LYS A 12 -2.47 -11.19 -13.02
N SER A 13 -2.75 -12.11 -13.93
CA SER A 13 -2.29 -13.51 -13.83
C SER A 13 -0.76 -13.59 -13.86
N LEU A 14 -0.18 -14.45 -13.01
CA LEU A 14 1.25 -14.76 -13.00
C LEU A 14 1.62 -15.97 -13.84
N GLN A 15 0.64 -16.62 -14.48
CA GLN A 15 0.88 -17.75 -15.38
C GLN A 15 1.97 -17.48 -16.46
N PRO A 16 2.07 -16.28 -17.06
CA PRO A 16 3.15 -15.99 -18.01
C PRO A 16 4.54 -16.16 -17.41
N ILE A 17 4.73 -15.73 -16.15
CA ILE A 17 6.01 -15.84 -15.43
C ILE A 17 6.38 -17.31 -15.16
N MET A 18 5.37 -18.18 -14.95
CA MET A 18 5.60 -19.62 -14.78
C MET A 18 6.03 -20.31 -16.08
N LYS A 19 5.73 -19.72 -17.24
CA LYS A 19 6.15 -20.24 -18.55
C LYS A 19 7.49 -19.69 -18.99
N ASP A 20 7.74 -18.41 -18.71
CA ASP A 20 8.99 -17.72 -19.02
C ASP A 20 9.36 -16.76 -17.89
N VAL A 21 10.53 -17.01 -17.28
CA VAL A 21 11.06 -16.23 -16.16
C VAL A 21 11.42 -14.79 -16.55
N ASN A 22 11.58 -14.49 -17.84
CA ASN A 22 11.90 -13.15 -18.32
C ASN A 22 10.65 -12.28 -18.53
N THR A 23 9.46 -12.88 -18.50
CA THR A 23 8.21 -12.15 -18.69
C THR A 23 7.87 -11.31 -17.45
N LEU A 24 7.44 -10.06 -17.68
CA LEU A 24 6.96 -9.15 -16.63
C LEU A 24 5.45 -8.95 -16.74
N VAL A 25 4.76 -9.07 -15.61
CA VAL A 25 3.30 -8.82 -15.53
C VAL A 25 3.00 -7.36 -15.18
N ARG A 26 3.85 -6.75 -14.35
CA ARG A 26 3.82 -5.33 -13.97
C ARG A 26 5.27 -4.85 -13.82
N GLU A 27 5.54 -3.61 -14.21
CA GLU A 27 6.88 -2.98 -14.08
C GLU A 27 7.27 -2.67 -12.63
N SER A 28 6.28 -2.53 -11.74
CA SER A 28 6.47 -2.24 -10.33
C SER A 28 5.43 -2.93 -9.44
N ALA A 29 5.86 -3.24 -8.21
CA ALA A 29 4.96 -3.58 -7.11
C ALA A 29 4.46 -2.29 -6.45
N LEU A 30 3.18 -2.21 -6.10
CA LEU A 30 2.57 -1.10 -5.37
C LEU A 30 2.12 -1.62 -4.00
N THR A 31 2.48 -0.92 -2.92
CA THR A 31 1.99 -1.19 -1.57
C THR A 31 1.39 0.07 -0.96
N ARG A 32 0.46 -0.10 -0.02
CA ARG A 32 -0.17 0.99 0.72
C ARG A 32 -0.16 0.67 2.20
N TRP A 33 0.26 1.64 3.01
CA TRP A 33 0.15 1.61 4.45
C TRP A 33 -0.47 2.90 4.96
N ARG A 34 -1.70 2.85 5.49
CA ARG A 34 -2.46 4.04 5.92
C ARG A 34 -2.51 5.12 4.82
N LYS A 35 -1.79 6.23 5.01
CA LYS A 35 -1.65 7.38 4.10
C LYS A 35 -0.33 7.36 3.31
N GLY A 36 0.45 6.29 3.39
CA GLY A 36 1.67 6.09 2.63
C GLY A 36 1.48 5.09 1.49
N TYR A 37 2.13 5.36 0.37
CA TYR A 37 2.24 4.45 -0.77
C TYR A 37 3.70 4.19 -1.08
N SER A 38 4.03 2.99 -1.52
CA SER A 38 5.37 2.66 -1.98
C SER A 38 5.33 1.91 -3.30
N ILE A 39 6.24 2.26 -4.20
CA ILE A 39 6.51 1.48 -5.41
C ILE A 39 7.89 0.84 -5.31
N LYS A 40 7.98 -0.43 -5.69
CA LYS A 40 9.26 -1.15 -5.84
C LYS A 40 9.40 -1.57 -7.31
N THR A 41 10.40 -1.01 -7.97
CA THR A 41 10.83 -1.42 -9.33
C THR A 41 11.92 -2.50 -9.22
N LYS A 42 12.54 -2.88 -10.33
CA LYS A 42 13.70 -3.78 -10.32
C LYS A 42 14.89 -3.23 -9.53
N ARG A 43 15.06 -1.91 -9.49
CA ARG A 43 16.23 -1.25 -8.90
C ARG A 43 15.89 -0.31 -7.75
N TYR A 44 14.78 0.41 -7.82
CA TYR A 44 14.48 1.46 -6.84
C TYR A 44 13.23 1.15 -6.03
N ARG A 45 13.22 1.58 -4.78
CA ARG A 45 11.99 1.75 -3.98
C ARG A 45 11.76 3.24 -3.74
N LEU A 46 10.57 3.72 -4.08
CA LEU A 46 10.09 5.06 -3.72
C LEU A 46 8.92 4.91 -2.76
N THR A 47 8.98 5.59 -1.61
CA THR A 47 7.86 5.72 -0.68
C THR A 47 7.41 7.17 -0.62
N LYS A 48 6.11 7.40 -0.79
CA LYS A 48 5.42 8.69 -0.66
C LYS A 48 4.60 8.67 0.62
N TRP A 49 4.83 9.62 1.52
CA TRP A 49 4.07 9.76 2.75
C TRP A 49 3.10 10.93 2.70
N GLY A 50 1.84 10.66 3.05
CA GLY A 50 0.77 11.66 2.95
C GLY A 50 0.05 11.62 1.59
N LYS A 51 -1.03 12.37 1.48
CA LYS A 51 -1.88 12.38 0.28
C LYS A 51 -1.12 12.89 -0.95
N ASN A 52 -0.29 13.92 -0.77
CA ASN A 52 0.46 14.61 -1.81
C ASN A 52 1.99 14.58 -1.56
N GLY A 53 2.45 13.74 -0.61
CA GLY A 53 3.86 13.71 -0.22
C GLY A 53 4.20 14.77 0.83
N GLU A 54 3.20 15.33 1.51
CA GLU A 54 3.36 16.37 2.53
C GLU A 54 4.14 15.91 3.76
N LEU A 55 4.23 14.59 3.98
CA LEU A 55 5.03 14.01 5.06
C LEU A 55 6.41 13.52 4.56
N GLY A 56 6.75 13.84 3.31
CA GLY A 56 8.05 13.53 2.71
C GLY A 56 8.06 12.30 1.81
N TYR A 57 9.25 12.06 1.26
CA TYR A 57 9.56 10.95 0.38
C TYR A 57 10.79 10.19 0.86
N GLU A 58 10.84 8.91 0.52
CA GLU A 58 12.02 8.07 0.70
C GLU A 58 12.38 7.40 -0.62
N LEU A 59 13.65 7.43 -1.00
CA LEU A 59 14.17 6.79 -2.20
C LEU A 59 15.35 5.88 -1.83
N TYR A 60 15.30 4.63 -2.28
CA TYR A 60 16.37 3.66 -2.07
C TYR A 60 16.78 3.02 -3.40
N ASP A 61 18.08 2.89 -3.65
CA ASP A 61 18.65 2.17 -4.80
C ASP A 61 19.12 0.78 -4.35
N HIS A 62 18.39 -0.27 -4.72
CA HIS A 62 18.70 -1.67 -4.36
C HIS A 62 19.93 -2.22 -5.07
N LYS A 63 20.46 -1.52 -6.07
CA LYS A 63 21.74 -1.90 -6.68
C LYS A 63 22.90 -1.63 -5.73
N SER A 64 22.92 -0.46 -5.08
CA SER A 64 23.95 -0.04 -4.14
C SER A 64 23.63 -0.41 -2.70
N ASP A 65 22.35 -0.34 -2.32
CA ASP A 65 21.86 -0.57 -0.96
C ASP A 65 20.65 -1.50 -0.94
N LYS A 66 20.93 -2.80 -0.86
CA LYS A 66 19.89 -3.85 -0.75
C LYS A 66 19.13 -3.81 0.58
N LYS A 67 19.67 -3.16 1.61
CA LYS A 67 19.09 -3.13 2.96
C LYS A 67 18.23 -1.89 3.21
N GLU A 68 18.19 -0.95 2.26
CA GLU A 68 17.39 0.29 2.35
C GLU A 68 17.73 1.12 3.60
N LEU A 69 19.02 1.29 3.88
CA LEU A 69 19.54 2.04 5.03
C LEU A 69 19.79 3.51 4.71
N ILE A 70 20.01 3.85 3.43
CA ILE A 70 20.37 5.21 3.00
C ILE A 70 19.22 5.80 2.18
N ASN A 71 18.53 6.79 2.74
CA ASN A 71 17.51 7.54 2.02
C ASN A 71 18.17 8.56 1.05
N LEU A 72 17.95 8.37 -0.25
CA LEU A 72 18.49 9.19 -1.34
C LEU A 72 17.52 10.30 -1.79
N ALA A 73 16.40 10.51 -1.08
CA ALA A 73 15.35 11.42 -1.55
C ALA A 73 15.78 12.88 -1.70
N ASN A 74 16.77 13.32 -0.90
CA ASN A 74 17.33 14.67 -0.93
C ASN A 74 18.69 14.74 -1.67
N ASN A 75 19.11 13.66 -2.33
CA ASN A 75 20.37 13.64 -3.06
C ASN A 75 20.17 14.21 -4.48
N GLU A 76 20.96 15.23 -4.83
CA GLU A 76 20.89 15.93 -6.12
C GLU A 76 21.11 15.02 -7.33
N ASP A 77 21.97 14.00 -7.19
CA ASP A 77 22.27 13.03 -8.26
C ASP A 77 21.05 12.16 -8.64
N TYR A 78 20.02 12.12 -7.79
CA TYR A 78 18.84 11.28 -7.94
C TYR A 78 17.57 12.07 -8.27
N ILE A 79 17.65 13.38 -8.53
CA ILE A 79 16.48 14.23 -8.81
C ILE A 79 15.68 13.70 -10.02
N GLU A 80 16.35 13.39 -11.13
CA GLU A 80 15.66 12.90 -12.34
C GLU A 80 14.96 11.55 -12.10
N ILE A 81 15.59 10.66 -11.34
CA ILE A 81 15.03 9.35 -10.96
C ILE A 81 13.82 9.55 -10.04
N MET A 82 13.95 10.43 -9.05
CA MET A 82 12.88 10.78 -8.13
C MET A 82 11.65 11.29 -8.88
N ASP A 83 11.83 12.23 -9.81
CA ASP A 83 10.71 12.81 -10.57
C ASP A 83 10.05 11.80 -11.51
N SER A 84 10.86 10.94 -12.15
CA SER A 84 10.34 9.82 -12.94
C SER A 84 9.51 8.86 -12.09
N LEU A 85 10.00 8.50 -10.89
CA LEU A 85 9.31 7.57 -9.99
C LEU A 85 8.06 8.20 -9.35
N LYS A 86 8.04 9.52 -9.09
CA LYS A 86 6.85 10.25 -8.65
C LYS A 86 5.72 10.12 -9.68
N LEU A 87 6.03 10.27 -10.96
CA LEU A 87 5.02 10.09 -12.01
C LEU A 87 4.48 8.66 -12.01
N VAL A 88 5.36 7.66 -11.90
CA VAL A 88 4.97 6.24 -11.87
C VAL A 88 4.10 5.93 -10.65
N ILE A 89 4.43 6.41 -9.44
CA ILE A 89 3.62 6.12 -8.25
C ILE A 89 2.24 6.76 -8.33
N GLU A 90 2.12 7.99 -8.84
CA GLU A 90 0.81 8.64 -9.00
C GLU A 90 -0.07 7.91 -10.02
N GLN A 91 0.50 7.50 -11.16
CA GLN A 91 -0.22 6.69 -12.15
C GLN A 91 -0.72 5.39 -11.51
N ARG A 92 0.14 4.72 -10.73
CA ARG A 92 -0.19 3.46 -10.07
C ARG A 92 -1.27 3.61 -9.00
N ILE A 93 -1.26 4.72 -8.25
CA ILE A 93 -2.30 5.05 -7.28
C ILE A 93 -3.62 5.32 -7.99
N ALA A 94 -3.59 6.08 -9.09
CA ALA A 94 -4.77 6.38 -9.88
C ALA A 94 -5.42 5.10 -10.44
N GLU A 95 -4.62 4.24 -11.10
CA GLU A 95 -5.07 2.93 -11.61
C GLU A 95 -5.68 2.06 -10.51
N ALA A 96 -5.08 2.02 -9.32
CA ALA A 96 -5.56 1.22 -8.19
C ALA A 96 -6.80 1.81 -7.50
N SER A 97 -7.05 3.11 -7.68
CA SER A 97 -8.19 3.82 -7.07
C SER A 97 -9.45 3.76 -7.92
N ILE A 98 -9.36 3.33 -9.18
CA ILE A 98 -10.51 3.14 -10.05
C ILE A 98 -11.36 2.00 -9.48
N LYS A 99 -12.63 2.31 -9.19
CA LYS A 99 -13.62 1.30 -8.81
C LYS A 99 -13.96 0.45 -10.05
N PRO A 100 -13.67 -0.85 -10.05
CA PRO A 100 -13.93 -1.66 -11.22
C PRO A 100 -15.44 -1.97 -11.36
N GLU A 101 -15.85 -2.19 -12.60
CA GLU A 101 -17.23 -2.54 -12.94
C GLU A 101 -17.57 -3.96 -12.47
N GLY A 102 -18.86 -4.24 -12.28
CA GLY A 102 -19.32 -5.59 -11.94
C GLY A 102 -19.04 -6.02 -10.49
N LEU A 103 -18.86 -5.07 -9.55
CA LEU A 103 -18.78 -5.34 -8.10
C LEU A 103 -20.15 -5.65 -7.45
N GLY A 104 -21.25 -5.50 -8.19
CA GLY A 104 -22.60 -5.71 -7.68
C GLY A 104 -23.08 -4.54 -6.80
N ARG A 105 -23.99 -4.84 -5.87
CA ARG A 105 -24.60 -3.83 -4.97
C ARG A 105 -23.55 -3.27 -4.01
N GLN A 106 -23.45 -1.95 -3.94
CA GLN A 106 -22.61 -1.24 -2.97
C GLN A 106 -23.46 -0.25 -2.19
N PHE A 107 -23.29 -0.22 -0.88
CA PHE A 107 -23.92 0.76 -0.02
C PHE A 107 -23.13 2.06 -0.07
N GLU A 108 -23.79 3.16 -0.42
CA GLU A 108 -23.19 4.49 -0.32
C GLU A 108 -23.00 4.88 1.14
N ASN A 109 -21.89 5.56 1.45
CA ASN A 109 -21.59 6.07 2.79
C ASN A 109 -21.63 5.01 3.90
N ALA A 110 -21.30 3.75 3.59
CA ALA A 110 -21.18 2.69 4.58
C ALA A 110 -20.19 3.12 5.68
N LYS A 111 -20.72 3.35 6.88
CA LYS A 111 -19.90 3.71 8.03
C LYS A 111 -19.21 2.45 8.56
N PRO A 112 -17.91 2.52 8.89
CA PRO A 112 -17.25 1.40 9.55
C PRO A 112 -17.99 1.13 10.86
N MET A 113 -18.16 -0.15 11.18
CA MET A 113 -18.67 -0.54 12.49
C MET A 113 -17.71 -0.01 13.56
N TYR A 114 -18.24 0.57 14.64
CA TYR A 114 -17.41 1.05 15.73
C TYR A 114 -16.55 -0.09 16.26
N LYS A 115 -15.24 0.13 16.35
CA LYS A 115 -14.35 -0.85 16.98
C LYS A 115 -14.79 -0.99 18.44
N ALA A 116 -15.02 -2.23 18.89
CA ALA A 116 -15.24 -2.49 20.30
C ALA A 116 -14.06 -1.95 21.13
N LYS A 117 -14.33 -1.51 22.35
CA LYS A 117 -13.28 -1.07 23.29
C LYS A 117 -12.28 -2.23 23.46
N ASN A 118 -10.98 -1.93 23.50
CA ASN A 118 -9.99 -2.95 23.84
C ASN A 118 -10.21 -3.28 25.33
N ILE A 119 -10.42 -4.55 25.67
CA ILE A 119 -10.45 -5.02 27.06
C ILE A 119 -9.06 -5.55 27.38
N THR A 120 -8.39 -4.98 28.37
CA THR A 120 -7.12 -5.48 28.88
C THR A 120 -7.35 -6.44 30.04
N PHE A 121 -6.50 -7.47 30.15
CA PHE A 121 -6.53 -8.38 31.29
C PHE A 121 -6.15 -7.58 32.54
N GLY A 122 -7.04 -7.50 33.53
CA GLY A 122 -6.90 -6.66 34.73
C GLY A 122 -7.93 -5.54 34.84
N ASP A 123 -8.62 -5.20 33.74
CA ASP A 123 -9.68 -4.19 33.76
C ASP A 123 -10.87 -4.64 34.62
N ILE A 124 -11.32 -3.79 35.53
CA ILE A 124 -12.56 -4.01 36.28
C ILE A 124 -13.66 -3.22 35.58
N HIS A 125 -14.75 -3.89 35.21
CA HIS A 125 -15.88 -3.27 34.53
C HIS A 125 -17.14 -3.24 35.40
N THR A 126 -17.99 -2.22 35.21
CA THR A 126 -19.36 -2.21 35.75
C THR A 126 -20.21 -3.27 35.05
N VAL A 127 -21.40 -3.55 35.61
CA VAL A 127 -22.40 -4.41 34.96
C VAL A 127 -22.81 -3.87 33.58
N ASP A 128 -22.71 -2.55 33.39
CA ASP A 128 -22.98 -1.86 32.12
C ASP A 128 -21.75 -1.80 31.18
N GLY A 129 -20.62 -2.39 31.58
CA GLY A 129 -19.40 -2.48 30.77
C GLY A 129 -18.51 -1.24 30.78
N GLU A 130 -18.72 -0.30 31.70
CA GLU A 130 -17.85 0.86 31.89
C GLU A 130 -16.59 0.47 32.67
N ILE A 131 -15.41 0.98 32.28
CA ILE A 131 -14.14 0.67 32.94
C ILE A 131 -14.06 1.44 34.26
N ILE A 132 -14.00 0.72 35.37
CA ILE A 132 -13.84 1.26 36.74
C ILE A 132 -12.37 1.37 37.11
N TYR A 133 -11.54 0.45 36.61
CA TYR A 133 -10.11 0.39 36.86
C TYR A 133 -9.38 -0.02 35.59
N PHE A 134 -8.31 0.70 35.27
CA PHE A 134 -7.40 0.41 34.17
C PHE A 134 -6.04 0.08 34.78
N GLU A 135 -5.54 -1.14 34.55
CA GLU A 135 -4.20 -1.52 34.95
C GLU A 135 -3.23 -1.01 33.87
N ASP A 136 -2.58 0.13 34.12
CA ASP A 136 -1.51 0.63 33.25
C ASP A 136 -0.37 -0.40 33.22
N LYS A 137 0.05 -0.78 32.01
CA LYS A 137 1.23 -1.63 31.80
C LYS A 137 2.54 -0.89 32.02
#